data_AF-A0A3B0J9Q7-F1
#
_entry.id   AF-A0A3B0J9Q7-F1
#
_cell.length_a   1.000
_cell.length_b   1.000
_cell.length_c   1.000
_cell.angle_alpha   90.00
_cell.angle_beta   90.00
_cell.angle_gamma   90.00
#
_symmetry.space_group_name_H-M   'P 1'
#
loop_
_entity.id
_entity.type
_entity.pdbx_description
1 polymer ?
#
loop_
_entity_poly.entity_id
_entity_poly.type
_entity_poly.pdbx_seq_one_letter_code
_entity_poly.pdbx_strand_id
1 'polypeptide(L)'
;MQINYSVGRSVTDQRPSPAVAGSYDDRDHLKTWGALPNEWVHFDLVLGYNDRLLPVVCNAEATISPSSKMKALGKTPSIYNSQRQVIGITEWTSKSSTGADIEKWMREPDYGICVKTGSGIVALDCDSDDVDVQARIQAFMLQFFGQIPPRRFRDNSNKCLYLIAVEGKYSKRVHRLKNDLGIIELLVKGQQFVAMGAHPTGARLRWDNDLPSEPFIITEN
;
A
#
# COMPACT_ATOMS: atom_id res chain seq x y z
N MET A 1 -47.07 -20.98 -29.22
CA MET A 1 -47.21 -21.09 -27.75
C MET A 1 -46.70 -19.79 -27.15
N GLN A 2 -47.63 -18.90 -26.81
CA GLN A 2 -47.37 -17.61 -26.14
C GLN A 2 -47.16 -17.88 -24.65
N ILE A 3 -46.14 -17.30 -24.04
CA ILE A 3 -46.01 -17.27 -22.59
C ILE A 3 -46.05 -15.80 -22.17
N ASN A 4 -47.09 -15.50 -21.40
CA ASN A 4 -47.47 -14.19 -20.91
C ASN A 4 -46.52 -13.72 -19.79
N TYR A 5 -46.19 -12.43 -19.78
CA TYR A 5 -45.66 -11.75 -18.62
C TYR A 5 -46.77 -11.57 -17.55
N SER A 6 -46.50 -11.98 -16.31
CA SER A 6 -47.28 -11.58 -15.15
C SER A 6 -46.41 -10.80 -14.17
N VAL A 7 -46.78 -9.55 -13.96
CA VAL A 7 -46.23 -8.65 -12.95
C VAL A 7 -46.94 -8.89 -11.62
N GLY A 8 -46.17 -8.95 -10.52
CA GLY A 8 -46.62 -8.50 -9.21
C GLY A 8 -46.49 -9.50 -8.07
N ARG A 9 -45.49 -9.29 -7.19
CA ARG A 9 -45.72 -8.78 -5.82
C ARG A 9 -44.39 -8.48 -5.12
N SER A 10 -44.27 -7.24 -4.67
CA SER A 10 -43.39 -6.79 -3.58
C SER A 10 -43.90 -7.34 -2.25
N VAL A 11 -43.00 -7.84 -1.39
CA VAL A 11 -42.90 -7.48 0.05
C VAL A 11 -41.50 -7.88 0.52
N THR A 12 -40.72 -6.85 0.87
CA THR A 12 -39.60 -6.78 1.82
C THR A 12 -39.25 -8.03 2.64
N ASP A 13 -38.10 -8.63 2.36
CA ASP A 13 -37.23 -9.25 3.38
C ASP A 13 -35.77 -9.17 2.92
N GLN A 14 -35.22 -7.95 2.88
CA GLN A 14 -33.77 -7.76 2.85
C GLN A 14 -33.30 -7.67 4.29
N ARG A 15 -32.88 -8.79 4.85
CA ARG A 15 -32.00 -8.75 6.02
C ARG A 15 -30.74 -8.00 5.60
N PRO A 16 -30.31 -6.95 6.33
CA PRO A 16 -29.04 -6.31 6.04
C PRO A 16 -27.94 -7.35 6.18
N SER A 17 -27.17 -7.55 5.10
CA SER A 17 -25.86 -8.19 5.18
C SER A 17 -25.04 -7.49 6.27
N PRO A 18 -24.29 -8.24 7.09
CA PRO A 18 -23.47 -7.63 8.12
C PRO A 18 -22.50 -6.65 7.45
N ALA A 19 -22.48 -5.43 7.96
CA ALA A 19 -21.64 -4.33 7.48
C ALA A 19 -20.21 -4.83 7.26
N VAL A 20 -19.74 -4.71 6.02
CA VAL A 20 -18.32 -4.84 5.69
C VAL A 20 -17.60 -3.78 6.53
N ALA A 21 -16.65 -4.22 7.35
CA ALA A 21 -15.81 -3.32 8.13
C ALA A 21 -15.10 -2.33 7.19
N GLY A 22 -15.46 -1.05 7.29
CA GLY A 22 -14.83 0.05 6.56
C GLY A 22 -15.69 0.69 5.47
N SER A 23 -16.90 1.17 5.79
CA SER A 23 -17.57 2.14 4.92
C SER A 23 -16.90 3.50 5.05
N TYR A 24 -16.09 3.88 4.06
CA TYR A 24 -15.69 5.27 3.87
C TYR A 24 -16.97 6.07 3.56
N ASP A 25 -17.35 6.95 4.47
CA ASP A 25 -18.41 7.94 4.24
C ASP A 25 -17.76 9.21 3.68
N ASP A 26 -18.14 9.58 2.46
CA ASP A 26 -17.68 10.81 1.79
C ASP A 26 -18.12 12.10 2.53
N ARG A 27 -18.95 11.99 3.59
CA ARG A 27 -19.57 13.14 4.28
C ARG A 27 -19.09 13.37 5.71
N ASP A 28 -18.21 12.52 6.26
CA ASP A 28 -17.63 12.71 7.59
C ASP A 28 -16.09 12.66 7.52
N HIS A 29 -15.46 13.84 7.35
CA HIS A 29 -14.01 14.00 7.33
C HIS A 29 -13.37 13.82 8.71
N LEU A 30 -13.47 12.63 9.30
CA LEU A 30 -12.37 12.16 10.15
C LEU A 30 -11.20 11.85 9.21
N LYS A 31 -10.38 12.88 8.99
CA LYS A 31 -9.16 12.86 8.17
C LYS A 31 -8.15 11.90 8.80
N THR A 32 -8.41 10.61 8.70
CA THR A 32 -7.47 9.57 9.09
C THR A 32 -6.34 9.62 8.08
N TRP A 33 -5.17 10.03 8.55
CA TRP A 33 -3.97 10.11 7.70
C TRP A 33 -3.30 8.74 7.59
N GLY A 34 -3.31 7.96 8.65
CA GLY A 34 -2.68 6.66 8.74
C GLY A 34 -3.50 5.52 8.15
N ALA A 35 -3.01 4.31 8.40
CA ALA A 35 -3.68 3.07 8.11
C ALA A 35 -4.71 2.73 9.20
N LEU A 36 -5.78 2.06 8.82
CA LEU A 36 -6.80 1.58 9.74
C LEU A 36 -6.29 0.37 10.53
N PRO A 37 -6.82 0.09 11.74
CA PRO A 37 -6.37 -1.05 12.54
C PRO A 37 -6.49 -2.41 11.83
N ASN A 38 -7.55 -2.62 11.03
CA ASN A 38 -7.70 -3.85 10.24
C ASN A 38 -6.67 -3.98 9.12
N GLU A 39 -6.20 -2.87 8.54
CA GLU A 39 -5.11 -2.88 7.57
C GLU A 39 -3.79 -3.30 8.23
N TRP A 40 -3.49 -2.82 9.44
CA TRP A 40 -2.35 -3.28 10.22
C TRP A 40 -2.41 -4.78 10.51
N VAL A 41 -3.56 -5.26 11.00
CA VAL A 41 -3.80 -6.69 11.28
C VAL A 41 -3.66 -7.53 10.01
N HIS A 42 -4.13 -7.03 8.87
CA HIS A 42 -4.03 -7.73 7.59
C HIS A 42 -2.57 -7.93 7.17
N PHE A 43 -1.77 -6.86 7.15
CA PHE A 43 -0.36 -6.96 6.79
C PHE A 43 0.45 -7.78 7.80
N ASP A 44 0.08 -7.74 9.07
CA ASP A 44 0.74 -8.52 10.11
C ASP A 44 0.42 -10.02 9.99
N LEU A 45 -0.86 -10.39 10.05
CA LEU A 45 -1.30 -11.78 10.23
C LEU A 45 -1.64 -12.49 8.91
N VAL A 46 -2.22 -11.79 7.93
CA VAL A 46 -2.61 -12.42 6.65
C VAL A 46 -1.38 -12.56 5.75
N LEU A 47 -0.63 -11.48 5.58
CA LEU A 47 0.62 -11.52 4.81
C LEU A 47 1.81 -12.10 5.59
N GLY A 48 1.72 -12.18 6.92
CA GLY A 48 2.81 -12.66 7.76
C GLY A 48 4.01 -11.70 7.79
N TYR A 49 3.80 -10.40 7.55
CA TYR A 49 4.88 -9.42 7.40
C TYR A 49 5.33 -8.81 8.74
N ASN A 50 5.00 -9.42 9.88
CA ASN A 50 5.31 -8.89 11.21
C ASN A 50 6.74 -8.33 11.33
N ASP A 51 7.75 -9.01 10.80
CA ASP A 51 9.18 -8.67 10.92
C ASP A 51 9.64 -7.51 10.00
N ARG A 52 8.75 -7.05 9.11
CA ARG A 52 9.09 -6.08 8.06
C ARG A 52 8.20 -4.86 7.99
N LEU A 53 7.21 -4.74 8.86
CA LEU A 53 6.39 -3.53 8.96
C LEU A 53 7.11 -2.44 9.75
N LEU A 54 6.91 -1.19 9.34
CA LEU A 54 7.34 -0.02 10.09
C LEU A 54 6.28 1.06 9.95
N PRO A 55 6.11 1.95 10.94
CA PRO A 55 5.20 3.08 10.82
C PRO A 55 5.82 4.15 9.91
N VAL A 56 4.94 4.93 9.29
CA VAL A 56 5.30 6.18 8.61
C VAL A 56 4.27 7.24 8.95
N VAL A 57 4.72 8.43 9.34
CA VAL A 57 3.79 9.55 9.56
C VAL A 57 3.24 10.03 8.22
N CYS A 58 1.96 9.79 8.01
CA CYS A 58 1.21 10.20 6.81
C CYS A 58 0.55 11.57 6.97
N ASN A 59 0.43 12.08 8.20
CA ASN A 59 -0.12 13.40 8.45
C ASN A 59 0.77 14.49 7.85
N ALA A 60 0.32 15.05 6.72
CA ALA A 60 1.08 16.05 5.96
C ALA A 60 1.21 17.40 6.68
N GLU A 61 0.43 17.62 7.75
CA GLU A 61 0.45 18.83 8.57
C GLU A 61 1.38 18.67 9.79
N ALA A 62 1.94 17.48 10.01
CA ALA A 62 2.83 17.22 11.13
C ALA A 62 4.16 17.97 10.99
N THR A 63 4.72 18.43 12.12
CA THR A 63 6.02 19.11 12.13
C THR A 63 7.16 18.11 12.24
N ILE A 64 8.09 18.12 11.27
CA ILE A 64 9.35 17.37 11.39
C ILE A 64 10.20 18.02 12.48
N SER A 65 10.74 17.20 13.39
CA SER A 65 11.65 17.69 14.43
C SER A 65 12.86 18.40 13.80
N PRO A 66 13.30 19.56 14.31
CA PRO A 66 14.51 20.24 13.84
C PRO A 66 15.78 19.37 13.95
N SER A 67 15.79 18.38 14.84
CA SER A 67 16.91 17.44 15.00
C SER A 67 16.86 16.25 14.02
N SER A 68 15.78 16.13 13.23
CA SER A 68 15.64 15.05 12.26
C SER A 68 16.38 15.35 10.96
N LYS A 69 16.92 14.30 10.33
CA LYS A 69 17.48 14.37 8.97
C LYS A 69 16.41 14.15 7.88
N MET A 70 15.15 13.95 8.26
CA MET A 70 14.06 13.77 7.30
C MET A 70 13.84 15.03 6.47
N LYS A 71 13.62 14.85 5.17
CA LYS A 71 13.34 15.94 4.23
C LYS A 71 11.85 16.09 3.89
N ALA A 72 11.07 15.02 4.07
CA ALA A 72 9.67 14.96 3.71
C ALA A 72 8.94 13.89 4.55
N LEU A 73 7.62 14.07 4.69
CA LEU A 73 6.70 13.14 5.34
C LEU A 73 6.17 12.09 4.35
N GLY A 74 5.51 11.04 4.88
CA GLY A 74 4.75 10.09 4.06
C GLY A 74 5.56 9.14 3.17
N LYS A 75 6.88 9.02 3.37
CA LYS A 75 7.74 8.11 2.57
C LYS A 75 8.74 7.30 3.39
N THR A 76 9.49 7.97 4.26
CA THR A 76 10.51 7.33 5.09
C THR A 76 9.88 6.84 6.39
N PRO A 77 10.18 5.61 6.85
CA PRO A 77 9.73 5.12 8.15
C PRO A 77 10.01 6.12 9.27
N SER A 78 8.99 6.45 10.04
CA SER A 78 8.98 7.57 10.97
C SER A 78 7.95 7.42 12.07
N ILE A 79 8.21 8.09 13.19
CA ILE A 79 7.36 8.11 14.39
C ILE A 79 7.30 9.51 14.97
N TYR A 80 6.35 9.76 15.86
CA TYR A 80 6.36 10.91 16.74
C TYR A 80 7.29 10.71 17.93
N ASN A 81 8.05 11.74 18.27
CA ASN A 81 8.75 11.83 19.55
C ASN A 81 7.78 12.29 20.67
N SER A 82 8.29 12.44 21.89
CA SER A 82 7.49 12.91 23.05
C SER A 82 6.94 14.33 22.90
N GLN A 83 7.50 15.13 21.98
CA GLN A 83 7.08 16.49 21.68
C GLN A 83 6.08 16.55 20.51
N ARG A 84 5.53 15.39 20.07
CA ARG A 84 4.65 15.28 18.89
C ARG A 84 5.28 15.82 17.60
N GLN A 85 6.61 15.74 17.48
CA GLN A 85 7.33 16.04 16.25
C GLN A 85 7.77 14.75 15.56
N VAL A 86 7.79 14.78 14.23
CA VAL A 86 8.15 13.61 13.41
C VAL A 86 9.66 13.42 13.38
N ILE A 87 10.09 12.20 13.65
CA ILE A 87 11.48 11.77 13.51
C ILE A 87 11.56 10.49 12.66
N GLY A 88 12.61 10.39 11.85
CA GLY A 88 12.89 9.18 11.08
C GLY A 88 13.37 8.07 12.00
N ILE A 89 13.01 6.83 11.69
CA ILE A 89 13.52 5.67 12.40
C ILE A 89 14.99 5.46 11.97
N THR A 90 15.91 5.65 12.89
CA THR A 90 17.33 5.39 12.68
C THR A 90 17.57 3.92 12.33
N GLU A 91 18.38 3.68 11.30
CA GLU A 91 18.72 2.32 10.82
C GLU A 91 17.50 1.44 10.52
N TRP A 92 16.41 2.04 10.02
CA TRP A 92 15.17 1.32 9.78
C TRP A 92 15.34 0.08 8.89
N THR A 93 16.33 0.05 7.98
CA THR A 93 16.61 -1.08 7.09
C THR A 93 16.97 -2.38 7.84
N SER A 94 17.52 -2.30 9.05
CA SER A 94 17.91 -3.44 9.88
C SER A 94 16.93 -3.73 11.03
N LYS A 95 15.93 -2.87 11.26
CA LYS A 95 14.93 -3.07 12.31
C LYS A 95 14.04 -4.26 11.99
N SER A 96 13.68 -5.04 13.00
CA SER A 96 12.58 -6.00 12.94
C SER A 96 11.52 -5.54 13.92
N SER A 97 10.28 -5.45 13.46
CA SER A 97 9.12 -5.22 14.31
C SER A 97 8.67 -6.51 14.99
N THR A 98 7.93 -6.35 16.08
CA THR A 98 7.24 -7.40 16.83
C THR A 98 5.74 -7.14 16.83
N GLY A 99 4.91 -8.13 17.19
CA GLY A 99 3.47 -7.92 17.38
C GLY A 99 3.14 -6.75 18.33
N ALA A 100 3.91 -6.60 19.42
CA ALA A 100 3.74 -5.49 20.35
C ALA A 100 4.04 -4.11 19.72
N ASP A 101 4.99 -4.05 18.78
CA ASP A 101 5.23 -2.82 18.00
C ASP A 101 4.03 -2.51 17.11
N ILE A 102 3.48 -3.52 16.41
CA ILE A 102 2.32 -3.36 15.54
C ILE A 102 1.09 -2.89 16.33
N GLU A 103 0.80 -3.51 17.47
CA GLU A 103 -0.27 -3.10 18.37
C GLU A 103 -0.11 -1.66 18.86
N LYS A 104 1.13 -1.24 19.14
CA LYS A 104 1.42 0.15 19.51
C LYS A 104 1.17 1.10 18.35
N TRP A 105 1.63 0.75 17.14
CA TRP A 105 1.54 1.63 15.98
C TRP A 105 0.13 1.77 15.44
N MET A 106 -0.68 0.70 15.45
CA MET A 106 -2.07 0.77 14.97
C MET A 106 -2.99 1.68 15.80
N ARG A 107 -2.56 2.06 17.02
CA ARG A 107 -3.28 3.01 17.88
C ARG A 107 -3.04 4.47 17.51
N GLU A 108 -2.02 4.77 16.70
CA GLU A 108 -1.75 6.13 16.23
C GLU A 108 -2.45 6.36 14.87
N PRO A 109 -3.44 7.27 14.80
CA PRO A 109 -4.24 7.48 13.59
C PRO A 109 -3.46 8.12 12.44
N ASP A 110 -2.24 8.63 12.69
CA ASP A 110 -1.39 9.27 11.70
C ASP A 110 -0.36 8.31 11.07
N TYR A 111 -0.24 7.08 11.58
CA TYR A 111 0.72 6.11 11.08
C TYR A 111 0.17 5.27 9.94
N GLY A 112 0.72 5.46 8.75
CA GLY A 112 0.63 4.51 7.65
C GLY A 112 1.59 3.34 7.83
N ILE A 113 1.51 2.38 6.90
CA ILE A 113 2.31 1.15 6.91
C ILE A 113 3.42 1.25 5.87
N CYS A 114 4.67 1.18 6.29
CA CYS A 114 5.81 0.86 5.43
C CYS A 114 6.10 -0.64 5.47
N VAL A 115 6.33 -1.24 4.30
CA VAL A 115 6.80 -2.63 4.17
C VAL A 115 8.24 -2.59 3.67
N LYS A 116 9.17 -3.15 4.44
CA LYS A 116 10.55 -3.36 3.98
C LYS A 116 10.59 -4.51 2.97
N THR A 117 11.28 -4.30 1.86
CA THR A 117 11.55 -5.33 0.86
C THR A 117 12.82 -6.11 1.21
N GLY A 118 12.93 -7.35 0.71
CA GLY A 118 13.97 -8.33 1.06
C GLY A 118 13.37 -9.70 1.41
N SER A 119 14.24 -10.68 1.62
CA SER A 119 13.85 -12.05 2.05
C SER A 119 12.71 -12.64 1.21
N GLY A 120 12.87 -12.61 -0.11
CA GLY A 120 11.89 -13.14 -1.07
C GLY A 120 10.78 -12.16 -1.45
N ILE A 121 10.58 -11.04 -0.73
CA ILE A 121 9.57 -10.02 -1.10
C ILE A 121 10.24 -8.84 -1.79
N VAL A 122 9.74 -8.50 -2.97
CA VAL A 122 10.18 -7.34 -3.77
C VAL A 122 8.95 -6.56 -4.22
N ALA A 123 9.18 -5.36 -4.74
CA ALA A 123 8.12 -4.58 -5.35
C ALA A 123 8.62 -3.90 -6.63
N LEU A 124 7.74 -3.82 -7.62
CA LEU A 124 7.99 -3.02 -8.82
C LEU A 124 7.26 -1.68 -8.66
N ASP A 125 8.02 -0.60 -8.41
CA ASP A 125 7.49 0.75 -8.26
C ASP A 125 7.51 1.46 -9.62
N CYS A 126 6.34 1.75 -10.15
CA CYS A 126 6.12 2.33 -11.47
C CYS A 126 5.80 3.83 -11.33
N ASP A 127 6.85 4.64 -11.28
CA ASP A 127 6.80 6.10 -11.09
C ASP A 127 6.59 6.82 -12.42
N SER A 128 5.49 6.50 -13.11
CA SER A 128 5.01 7.17 -14.32
C SER A 128 3.56 7.59 -14.16
N ASP A 129 3.27 8.85 -14.45
CA ASP A 129 1.88 9.35 -14.51
C ASP A 129 1.25 9.20 -15.91
N ASP A 130 1.99 8.67 -16.89
CA ASP A 130 1.48 8.44 -18.24
C ASP A 130 0.62 7.18 -18.31
N VAL A 131 -0.63 7.31 -18.79
CA VAL A 131 -1.60 6.22 -18.82
C VAL A 131 -1.21 5.11 -19.81
N ASP A 132 -0.59 5.46 -20.94
CA ASP A 132 -0.17 4.51 -21.97
C ASP A 132 1.03 3.69 -21.49
N VAL A 133 1.93 4.31 -20.71
CA VAL A 133 3.02 3.60 -20.03
C VAL A 133 2.46 2.56 -19.07
N GLN A 134 1.48 2.92 -18.23
CA GLN A 134 0.88 1.97 -17.28
C GLN A 134 0.15 0.83 -17.99
N ALA A 135 -0.60 1.13 -19.07
CA ALA A 135 -1.25 0.11 -19.88
C ALA A 135 -0.25 -0.87 -20.49
N ARG A 136 0.91 -0.39 -20.98
CA ARG A 136 1.99 -1.24 -21.50
C ARG A 136 2.63 -2.10 -20.43
N ILE A 137 2.82 -1.58 -19.22
CA ILE A 137 3.35 -2.35 -18.08
C ILE A 137 2.37 -3.49 -17.72
N GLN A 138 1.08 -3.20 -17.63
CA GLN A 138 0.06 -4.22 -17.34
C GLN A 138 -0.05 -5.26 -18.45
N ALA A 139 -0.03 -4.85 -19.72
CA ALA A 139 -0.03 -5.77 -20.85
C ALA A 139 1.20 -6.68 -20.84
N PHE A 140 2.38 -6.14 -20.50
CA PHE A 140 3.59 -6.93 -20.32
C PHE A 140 3.44 -7.94 -19.18
N MET A 141 2.93 -7.52 -18.01
CA MET A 141 2.69 -8.44 -16.89
C MET A 141 1.72 -9.56 -17.27
N LEU A 142 0.60 -9.24 -17.91
CA LEU A 142 -0.34 -10.25 -18.41
C LEU A 142 0.31 -11.23 -19.39
N GLN A 143 1.13 -10.73 -20.32
CA GLN A 143 1.81 -11.56 -21.30
C GLN A 143 2.82 -12.52 -20.66
N PHE A 144 3.61 -12.05 -19.70
CA PHE A 144 4.71 -12.85 -19.13
C PHE A 144 4.28 -13.68 -17.91
N PHE A 145 3.29 -13.22 -17.15
CA PHE A 145 2.84 -13.84 -15.90
C PHE A 145 1.46 -14.47 -16.00
N GLY A 146 0.70 -14.23 -17.07
CA GLY A 146 -0.69 -14.69 -17.22
C GLY A 146 -1.69 -13.91 -16.35
N GLN A 147 -1.22 -13.07 -15.43
CA GLN A 147 -2.02 -12.23 -14.56
C GLN A 147 -1.28 -10.95 -14.16
N ILE A 148 -2.01 -9.97 -13.63
CA ILE A 148 -1.42 -8.75 -13.06
C ILE A 148 -1.16 -9.01 -11.56
N PRO A 149 0.08 -8.84 -11.07
CA PRO A 149 0.37 -8.90 -9.64
C PRO A 149 -0.49 -7.93 -8.82
N PRO A 150 -0.68 -8.15 -7.50
CA PRO A 150 -1.40 -7.22 -6.65
C PRO A 150 -0.85 -5.80 -6.76
N ARG A 151 -1.73 -4.87 -7.15
CA ARG A 151 -1.37 -3.50 -7.51
C ARG A 151 -1.88 -2.53 -6.46
N ARG A 152 -0.95 -1.73 -5.93
CA ARG A 152 -1.22 -0.56 -5.09
C ARG A 152 -1.25 0.70 -5.93
N PHE A 153 -2.24 1.55 -5.71
CA PHE A 153 -2.42 2.81 -6.44
C PHE A 153 -3.05 3.90 -5.56
N ARG A 154 -3.32 5.07 -6.15
CA ARG A 154 -4.14 6.14 -5.58
C ARG A 154 -4.92 6.83 -6.70
N ASP A 155 -6.10 7.36 -6.41
CA ASP A 155 -7.04 7.83 -7.44
C ASP A 155 -6.55 9.08 -8.22
N ASN A 156 -5.60 9.84 -7.66
CA ASN A 156 -5.12 11.09 -8.26
C ASN A 156 -3.79 10.96 -9.02
N SER A 157 -3.36 9.75 -9.37
CA SER A 157 -2.10 9.51 -10.07
C SER A 157 -2.10 8.14 -10.74
N ASN A 158 -1.48 8.04 -11.91
CA ASN A 158 -1.33 6.74 -12.59
C ASN A 158 -0.15 5.92 -12.03
N LYS A 159 0.68 6.53 -11.15
CA LYS A 159 1.78 5.84 -10.47
C LYS A 159 1.24 4.70 -9.61
N CYS A 160 1.84 3.52 -9.76
CA CYS A 160 1.42 2.33 -9.04
C CYS A 160 2.61 1.48 -8.62
N LEU A 161 2.35 0.51 -7.74
CA LEU A 161 3.34 -0.46 -7.29
C LEU A 161 2.75 -1.87 -7.38
N TYR A 162 3.57 -2.84 -7.76
CA TYR A 162 3.19 -4.25 -7.82
C TYR A 162 3.95 -5.06 -6.76
N LEU A 163 3.23 -5.85 -5.97
CA LEU A 163 3.79 -6.69 -4.92
C LEU A 163 4.16 -8.08 -5.47
N ILE A 164 5.42 -8.46 -5.35
CA ILE A 164 5.98 -9.65 -5.98
C ILE A 164 6.81 -10.45 -4.96
N ALA A 165 6.77 -11.77 -5.08
CA ALA A 165 7.68 -12.69 -4.41
C ALA A 165 8.60 -13.38 -5.43
N VAL A 166 9.87 -13.55 -5.06
CA VAL A 166 10.90 -14.14 -5.93
C VAL A 166 11.79 -15.10 -5.14
N GLU A 167 12.25 -16.15 -5.81
CA GLU A 167 13.31 -17.01 -5.30
C GLU A 167 14.70 -16.44 -5.63
N GLY A 168 15.63 -16.52 -4.68
CA GLY A 168 17.00 -16.06 -4.86
C GLY A 168 17.28 -14.62 -4.42
N LYS A 169 18.44 -14.10 -4.83
CA LYS A 169 18.95 -12.79 -4.41
C LYS A 169 18.98 -11.82 -5.59
N TYR A 170 18.19 -10.76 -5.49
CA TYR A 170 18.15 -9.70 -6.49
C TYR A 170 18.80 -8.42 -5.97
N SER A 171 19.36 -7.65 -6.90
CA SER A 171 19.87 -6.31 -6.64
C SER A 171 18.92 -5.28 -7.24
N LYS A 172 18.92 -4.07 -6.67
CA LYS A 172 18.10 -2.96 -7.13
C LYS A 172 18.30 -2.75 -8.64
N ARG A 173 17.21 -2.48 -9.34
CA ARG A 173 17.22 -2.12 -10.76
C ARG A 173 16.38 -0.88 -10.96
N VAL A 174 16.89 0.04 -11.76
CA VAL A 174 16.17 1.26 -12.15
C VAL A 174 16.17 1.30 -13.66
N HIS A 175 14.98 1.35 -14.24
CA HIS A 175 14.79 1.56 -15.66
C HIS A 175 14.20 2.96 -15.87
N ARG A 176 14.98 3.87 -16.46
CA ARG A 176 14.51 5.21 -16.79
C ARG A 176 13.82 5.18 -18.14
N LEU A 177 12.57 5.62 -18.17
CA LEU A 177 11.81 5.71 -19.41
C LEU A 177 12.32 6.90 -20.24
N LYS A 178 12.24 6.77 -21.56
CA LYS A 178 12.62 7.84 -22.50
C LYS A 178 11.66 9.02 -22.37
N ASN A 179 12.08 10.19 -22.86
CA ASN A 179 11.27 11.41 -22.94
C ASN A 179 10.66 11.83 -21.59
N ASP A 180 11.41 11.63 -20.50
CA ASP A 180 11.01 12.00 -19.13
C ASP A 180 9.69 11.40 -18.65
N LEU A 181 9.29 10.25 -19.20
CA LEU A 181 8.07 9.53 -18.80
C LEU A 181 8.15 8.84 -17.43
N GLY A 182 9.23 9.07 -16.66
CA GLY A 182 9.40 8.54 -15.32
C GLY A 182 10.38 7.38 -15.20
N ILE A 183 10.29 6.64 -14.08
CA ILE A 183 11.15 5.50 -13.78
C ILE A 183 10.33 4.28 -13.35
N ILE A 184 10.86 3.09 -13.64
CA ILE A 184 10.39 1.84 -13.08
C ILE A 184 11.52 1.28 -12.22
N GLU A 185 11.24 1.01 -10.95
CA GLU A 185 12.25 0.59 -9.98
C GLU A 185 11.88 -0.75 -9.34
N LEU A 186 12.83 -1.69 -9.34
CA LEU A 186 12.72 -2.93 -8.56
C LEU A 186 13.26 -2.67 -7.15
N LEU A 187 12.35 -2.61 -6.18
CA LEU A 187 12.62 -2.48 -4.76
C LEU A 187 12.97 -3.86 -4.17
N VAL A 188 14.21 -3.99 -3.71
CA VAL A 188 14.76 -5.24 -3.14
C VAL A 188 15.25 -5.02 -1.70
N LYS A 189 16.03 -5.94 -1.14
CA LYS A 189 16.58 -5.83 0.22
C LYS A 189 17.17 -4.44 0.50
N GLY A 190 16.74 -3.85 1.62
CA GLY A 190 17.20 -2.53 2.07
C GLY A 190 16.42 -1.36 1.47
N GLN A 191 15.31 -1.61 0.78
CA GLN A 191 14.33 -0.62 0.35
C GLN A 191 12.99 -0.85 1.08
N GLN A 192 12.03 0.03 0.84
CA GLN A 192 10.69 -0.05 1.40
C GLN A 192 9.68 0.60 0.45
N PHE A 193 8.40 0.30 0.66
CA PHE A 193 7.29 1.05 0.09
C PHE A 193 6.23 1.35 1.15
N VAL A 194 5.44 2.40 0.94
CA VAL A 194 4.27 2.70 1.77
C VAL A 194 3.10 1.87 1.21
N ALA A 195 2.60 0.94 2.01
CA ALA A 195 1.53 0.04 1.65
C ALA A 195 0.15 0.68 1.85
N MET A 196 -0.06 1.35 3.00
CA MET A 196 -1.34 1.94 3.42
C MET A 196 -1.15 3.30 4.11
N GLY A 197 -2.21 4.11 4.08
CA GLY A 197 -2.22 5.49 4.59
C GLY A 197 -2.45 6.53 3.49
N ALA A 198 -2.49 7.80 3.87
CA ALA A 198 -2.60 8.93 2.98
C ALA A 198 -1.23 9.28 2.38
N HIS A 199 -1.21 9.55 1.08
CA HIS A 199 -0.08 10.18 0.40
C HIS A 199 -0.06 11.68 0.72
N PRO A 200 1.11 12.36 0.72
CA PRO A 200 1.19 13.81 0.95
C PRO A 200 0.33 14.68 0.02
N THR A 201 -0.13 14.15 -1.12
CA THR A 201 -1.09 14.83 -2.02
C THR A 201 -2.54 14.74 -1.56
N GLY A 202 -2.81 14.13 -0.40
CA GLY A 202 -4.14 13.96 0.20
C GLY A 202 -4.89 12.70 -0.26
N ALA A 203 -4.46 12.03 -1.33
CA ALA A 203 -5.10 10.79 -1.76
C ALA A 203 -4.67 9.59 -0.92
N ARG A 204 -5.62 8.70 -0.63
CA ARG A 204 -5.39 7.45 0.10
C ARG A 204 -4.81 6.39 -0.82
N LEU A 205 -3.85 5.61 -0.30
CA LEU A 205 -3.34 4.43 -0.96
C LEU A 205 -4.37 3.30 -0.90
N ARG A 206 -4.55 2.62 -2.03
CA ARG A 206 -5.52 1.54 -2.22
C ARG A 206 -4.85 0.38 -2.95
N TRP A 207 -5.51 -0.77 -2.92
CA TRP A 207 -5.13 -1.97 -3.66
C TRP A 207 -6.28 -2.39 -4.57
N ASP A 208 -5.96 -2.98 -5.73
CA ASP A 208 -6.96 -3.61 -6.58
C ASP A 208 -7.56 -4.84 -5.89
N ASN A 209 -8.88 -4.99 -5.96
CA ASN A 209 -9.61 -6.15 -5.43
C ASN A 209 -9.33 -6.45 -3.94
N ASP A 210 -9.36 -5.40 -3.12
CA ASP A 210 -9.05 -5.41 -1.68
C ASP A 210 -7.55 -5.62 -1.34
N LEU A 211 -7.23 -5.78 -0.06
CA LEU A 211 -5.85 -5.98 0.39
C LEU A 211 -5.32 -7.35 -0.05
N PRO A 212 -4.06 -7.44 -0.53
CA PRO A 212 -3.51 -8.71 -0.98
C PRO A 212 -3.37 -9.71 0.16
N SER A 213 -3.85 -10.95 -0.02
CA SER A 213 -3.59 -12.05 0.91
C SER A 213 -2.21 -12.68 0.73
N GLU A 214 -1.62 -12.51 -0.46
CA GLU A 214 -0.30 -13.00 -0.81
C GLU A 214 0.35 -12.12 -1.90
N PRO A 215 1.69 -12.10 -2.02
CA PRO A 215 2.38 -11.51 -3.16
C PRO A 215 2.22 -12.39 -4.41
N PHE A 216 2.41 -11.81 -5.61
CA PHE A 216 2.53 -12.64 -6.83
C PHE A 216 3.87 -13.35 -6.86
N ILE A 217 3.87 -14.69 -6.83
CA ILE A 217 5.09 -15.51 -6.82
C ILE A 217 5.59 -15.70 -8.25
N ILE A 218 6.83 -15.30 -8.52
CA ILE A 218 7.57 -15.64 -9.74
C ILE A 218 8.41 -16.88 -9.44
N THR A 219 8.03 -18.01 -10.03
CA THR A 219 8.82 -19.24 -10.04
C THR A 219 9.73 -19.26 -11.27
N GLU A 220 10.91 -19.90 -11.16
CA GLU A 220 11.70 -20.21 -12.35
C GLU A 220 10.90 -21.19 -13.24
N ASN A 221 10.78 -20.88 -14.53
CA ASN A 221 10.26 -21.80 -15.55
C ASN A 221 11.38 -22.71 -16.05
#